data_AF-A0A841DTX5-F1
#
_entry.id   AF-A0A841DTX5-F1
#
_cell.length_a   1.000
_cell.length_b   1.000
_cell.length_c   1.000
_cell.angle_alpha   90.00
_cell.angle_beta   90.00
_cell.angle_gamma   90.00
#
_symmetry.space_group_name_H-M   'P 1'
#
loop_
_entity.id
_entity.type
_entity.pdbx_description
1 polymer ?
#
loop_
_entity_poly.entity_id
_entity_poly.type
_entity_poly.pdbx_seq_one_letter_code
_entity_poly.pdbx_strand_id
1 'polypeptide(L)'
;MGAVLQVVAWLSLLVLPVTAGTLVGVFVLYGFANVLAGEAHYKLWTQENFPTTLRGTATGLSFGAARIVSAIVLVFVPTLLHGGFSTLVVLMVIVTAASGLIGATFRAHGQGEPITTIDTRLDTTN
;
A
#
# COMPACT_ATOMS: atom_id res chain seq x y z
N MET A 1 7.76 -0.18 7.72
CA MET A 1 7.43 -1.20 8.76
C MET A 1 6.20 -2.00 8.39
N GLY A 2 5.04 -1.39 8.06
CA GLY A 2 3.84 -2.14 7.65
C GLY A 2 4.05 -3.06 6.44
N ALA A 3 4.76 -2.62 5.40
CA ALA A 3 5.05 -3.46 4.22
C ALA A 3 5.83 -4.75 4.57
N VAL A 4 6.77 -4.69 5.51
CA VAL A 4 7.53 -5.87 5.96
C VAL A 4 6.61 -6.88 6.62
N LEU A 5 5.70 -6.41 7.47
CA LEU A 5 4.72 -7.28 8.14
C LEU A 5 3.74 -7.92 7.14
N GLN A 6 3.33 -7.20 6.08
CA GLN A 6 2.51 -7.77 5.01
C GLN A 6 3.25 -8.86 4.24
N VAL A 7 4.53 -8.64 3.89
CA VAL A 7 5.34 -9.66 3.21
C VAL A 7 5.48 -10.92 4.07
N VAL A 8 5.75 -10.77 5.37
CA VAL A 8 5.83 -11.90 6.31
C VAL A 8 4.49 -12.64 6.41
N ALA A 9 3.38 -11.91 6.47
CA ALA A 9 2.04 -12.51 6.52
C ALA A 9 1.77 -13.38 5.28
N TRP A 10 2.04 -12.87 4.07
CA TRP A 10 1.86 -13.64 2.84
C TRP A 10 2.84 -14.81 2.72
N LEU A 11 4.12 -14.62 3.07
CA LEU A 11 5.12 -15.69 3.04
C LEU A 11 4.77 -16.86 3.96
N SER A 12 4.09 -16.60 5.08
CA SER A 12 3.69 -17.67 6.00
C SER A 12 2.76 -18.70 5.35
N LEU A 13 1.97 -18.31 4.33
CA LEU A 13 1.11 -19.23 3.57
C LEU A 13 1.86 -20.15 2.60
N LEU A 14 3.15 -19.89 2.33
CA LEU A 14 4.01 -20.83 1.59
C LEU A 14 4.57 -21.94 2.48
N VAL A 15 4.70 -21.68 3.78
CA VAL A 15 5.36 -22.59 4.74
C VAL A 15 4.34 -23.37 5.56
N LEU A 16 3.21 -22.74 5.92
CA LEU A 16 2.17 -23.34 6.72
C LEU A 16 1.07 -23.98 5.86
N PRO A 17 0.45 -25.08 6.33
CA PRO A 17 -0.69 -25.66 5.63
C PRO A 17 -1.85 -24.67 5.58
N VAL A 18 -2.51 -24.59 4.42
CA VAL A 18 -3.65 -23.73 4.17
C VAL A 18 -4.88 -24.32 4.87
N THR A 19 -5.05 -23.95 6.14
CA THR A 19 -6.21 -24.30 6.96
C THR A 19 -6.96 -23.03 7.34
N ALA A 20 -8.22 -23.15 7.77
CA ALA A 20 -9.01 -22.01 8.23
C ALA A 20 -8.30 -21.22 9.35
N GLY A 21 -7.65 -21.92 10.30
CA GLY A 21 -6.91 -21.29 11.39
C GLY A 21 -5.71 -20.48 10.89
N THR A 22 -4.91 -21.04 9.98
CA THR A 22 -3.76 -20.35 9.38
C THR A 22 -4.22 -19.09 8.63
N LEU A 23 -5.29 -19.19 7.83
CA LEU A 23 -5.82 -18.06 7.07
C LEU A 23 -6.30 -16.93 7.99
N VAL A 24 -7.02 -17.25 9.07
CA VAL A 24 -7.44 -16.25 10.06
C VAL A 24 -6.23 -15.54 10.66
N GLY A 25 -5.20 -16.29 11.08
CA GLY A 25 -3.97 -15.70 11.62
C GLY A 25 -3.28 -14.75 10.64
N VAL A 26 -3.20 -15.14 9.37
CA VAL A 26 -2.61 -14.32 8.31
C VAL A 26 -3.43 -13.06 8.03
N PHE A 27 -4.75 -13.16 7.98
CA PHE A 27 -5.61 -11.99 7.77
C PHE A 27 -5.56 -11.01 8.95
N VAL A 28 -5.45 -11.51 10.18
CA VAL A 28 -5.26 -10.67 11.37
C VAL A 28 -3.92 -9.91 11.27
N LEU A 29 -2.83 -10.61 10.99
CA LEU A 29 -1.50 -9.99 10.80
C LEU A 29 -1.50 -8.97 9.66
N TYR A 30 -2.12 -9.31 8.53
CA TYR A 30 -2.30 -8.42 7.39
C TYR A 30 -3.12 -7.17 7.76
N GLY A 31 -4.17 -7.32 8.58
CA GLY A 31 -4.97 -6.23 9.13
C GLY A 31 -4.12 -5.25 9.94
N PHE A 32 -3.32 -5.74 10.88
CA PHE A 32 -2.39 -4.90 11.65
C PHE A 32 -1.37 -4.19 10.76
N ALA A 33 -0.84 -4.90 9.77
CA ALA A 33 0.11 -4.34 8.83
C ALA A 33 -0.50 -3.20 7.98
N ASN A 34 -1.78 -3.33 7.60
CA ASN A 34 -2.53 -2.27 6.92
C ASN A 34 -2.75 -1.05 7.81
N VAL A 35 -2.92 -1.18 9.13
CA VAL A 35 -3.03 0.00 10.01
C VAL A 35 -1.71 0.78 10.02
N LEU A 36 -0.58 0.06 10.09
CA LEU A 36 0.76 0.67 10.09
C LEU A 36 1.17 1.30 8.76
N ALA A 37 0.64 0.83 7.63
CA ALA A 37 0.86 1.41 6.30
C ALA A 37 -0.39 2.13 5.76
N GLY A 38 -1.34 2.40 6.65
CA GLY A 38 -2.72 2.68 6.26
C GLY A 38 -3.01 4.11 5.91
N GLU A 39 -4.30 4.39 5.85
CA GLU A 39 -4.88 5.66 5.41
C GLU A 39 -4.28 6.89 6.12
N ALA A 40 -3.93 6.78 7.40
CA ALA A 40 -3.32 7.88 8.16
C ALA A 40 -1.99 8.35 7.55
N HIS A 41 -1.12 7.42 7.15
CA HIS A 41 0.17 7.74 6.53
C HIS A 41 -0.01 8.32 5.13
N TYR A 42 -0.97 7.77 4.37
CA TYR A 42 -1.30 8.26 3.04
C TYR A 42 -1.86 9.70 3.08
N LYS A 43 -2.70 10.01 4.07
CA LYS A 43 -3.22 11.36 4.29
C LYS A 43 -2.09 12.34 4.60
N LEU A 44 -1.15 11.96 5.46
CA LEU A 44 0.02 12.79 5.78
C LEU A 44 0.88 13.03 4.53
N TRP A 45 1.24 11.95 3.81
CA TRP A 45 2.01 12.05 2.57
C TRP A 45 1.34 12.99 1.55
N THR A 46 0.02 12.87 1.37
CA THR A 46 -0.72 13.72 0.43
C THR A 46 -0.73 15.18 0.87
N GLN A 47 -0.80 15.46 2.17
CA GLN A 47 -0.69 16.81 2.71
C GLN A 47 0.72 17.39 2.55
N GLU A 48 1.76 16.56 2.59
CA GLU A 48 3.15 16.98 2.41
C GLU A 48 3.51 17.28 0.94
N ASN A 49 2.85 16.62 -0.02
CA ASN A 49 3.20 16.71 -1.43
C ASN A 49 2.30 17.64 -2.25
N PHE A 50 1.09 17.97 -1.76
CA PHE A 50 0.11 18.74 -2.53
C PHE A 50 -0.39 19.99 -1.78
N PRO A 51 -0.50 21.15 -2.48
CA PRO A 51 -1.05 22.38 -1.90
C PRO A 51 -2.46 22.17 -1.36
N THR A 52 -2.84 22.92 -0.31
CA THR A 52 -4.21 22.95 0.26
C THR A 52 -5.30 22.94 -0.81
N THR A 53 -5.16 23.79 -1.82
CA THR A 53 -6.13 24.02 -2.90
C THR A 53 -6.38 22.79 -3.78
N LEU A 54 -5.39 21.89 -3.93
CA LEU A 54 -5.46 20.74 -4.83
C LEU A 54 -5.55 19.38 -4.11
N ARG A 55 -5.43 19.35 -2.77
CA ARG A 55 -5.41 18.10 -1.98
C ARG A 55 -6.60 17.20 -2.23
N GLY A 56 -7.81 17.74 -2.31
CA GLY A 56 -9.02 16.96 -2.54
C GLY A 56 -8.97 16.18 -3.86
N THR A 57 -8.62 16.89 -4.95
CA THR A 57 -8.49 16.30 -6.29
C THR A 57 -7.34 15.29 -6.36
N ALA A 58 -6.18 15.62 -5.78
CA ALA A 58 -5.03 14.73 -5.76
C ALA A 58 -5.33 13.42 -5.01
N THR A 59 -5.96 13.52 -3.84
CA THR A 59 -6.37 12.36 -3.04
C THR A 59 -7.33 11.45 -3.81
N GLY A 60 -8.34 12.05 -4.44
CA GLY A 60 -9.35 11.33 -5.22
C GLY A 60 -8.78 10.66 -6.47
N LEU A 61 -7.92 11.37 -7.22
CA LEU A 61 -7.27 10.83 -8.42
C LEU A 61 -6.36 9.65 -8.08
N SER A 62 -5.53 9.80 -7.04
CA SER A 62 -4.63 8.75 -6.60
C SER A 62 -5.37 7.50 -6.11
N PHE A 63 -6.48 7.65 -5.36
CA PHE A 63 -7.33 6.50 -5.02
C PHE A 63 -8.01 5.88 -6.24
N GLY A 64 -8.52 6.70 -7.16
CA GLY A 64 -9.12 6.22 -8.41
C GLY A 64 -8.13 5.41 -9.25
N ALA A 65 -6.91 5.91 -9.41
CA ALA A 65 -5.84 5.22 -10.11
C ALA A 65 -5.50 3.87 -9.44
N ALA A 66 -5.34 3.85 -8.12
CA ALA A 66 -5.09 2.61 -7.38
C ALA A 66 -6.21 1.57 -7.58
N ARG A 67 -7.47 2.00 -7.65
CA ARG A 67 -8.62 1.11 -7.91
C ARG A 67 -8.65 0.59 -9.33
N ILE A 68 -8.31 1.41 -10.33
CA ILE A 68 -8.22 0.98 -11.73
C ILE A 68 -7.14 -0.09 -11.88
N VAL A 69 -5.94 0.15 -11.32
CA VAL A 69 -4.86 -0.84 -11.33
C VAL A 69 -5.31 -2.15 -10.67
N SER A 70 -5.96 -2.05 -9.51
CA SER A 70 -6.49 -3.23 -8.81
C SER A 70 -7.55 -3.98 -9.64
N ALA A 71 -8.44 -3.25 -10.33
CA ALA A 71 -9.46 -3.84 -11.19
C ALA A 71 -8.86 -4.57 -12.38
N ILE A 72 -7.82 -4.01 -13.01
CA ILE A 72 -7.09 -4.66 -14.09
C ILE A 72 -6.46 -5.97 -13.59
N VAL A 73 -5.80 -5.95 -12.43
CA VAL A 73 -5.21 -7.17 -11.84
C VAL A 73 -6.28 -8.24 -11.56
N LEU A 74 -7.47 -7.84 -11.08
CA LEU A 74 -8.57 -8.76 -10.79
C LEU A 74 -9.05 -9.55 -12.02
N VAL A 75 -8.95 -8.99 -13.23
CA VAL A 75 -9.29 -9.70 -14.48
C VAL A 75 -8.43 -10.96 -14.66
N PHE A 76 -7.20 -10.95 -14.16
CA PHE A 76 -6.25 -12.07 -14.30
C PHE A 76 -6.33 -13.09 -13.17
N VAL A 77 -7.06 -12.81 -12.08
CA VAL A 77 -7.17 -13.72 -10.92
C VAL A 77 -7.69 -15.12 -11.29
N PRO A 78 -8.72 -15.29 -12.15
CA PRO A 78 -9.16 -16.62 -12.58
C PRO A 78 -8.06 -17.41 -13.30
N THR A 79 -7.30 -16.74 -14.17
CA THR A 79 -6.17 -17.36 -14.90
C THR A 79 -5.04 -17.77 -13.95
N LEU A 80 -4.75 -16.93 -12.96
CA LEU A 80 -3.74 -17.22 -11.93
C LEU A 80 -4.16 -18.40 -11.05
N LEU A 81 -5.47 -18.56 -10.79
CA LEU A 81 -6.01 -19.65 -9.97
C LEU A 81 -5.86 -21.02 -10.65
N HIS A 82 -5.82 -21.09 -11.98
CA HIS A 82 -5.44 -22.31 -12.70
C HIS A 82 -4.01 -22.77 -12.40
N GLY A 83 -3.11 -21.83 -12.06
CA GLY A 83 -1.76 -22.11 -11.59
C GLY A 83 -1.69 -22.53 -10.12
N GLY A 84 -2.84 -22.71 -9.45
CA GLY A 84 -2.95 -23.09 -8.05
C GLY A 84 -2.78 -21.93 -7.07
N PHE A 85 -3.13 -22.19 -5.81
CA PHE A 85 -3.12 -21.20 -4.74
C PHE A 85 -1.74 -20.56 -4.50
N SER A 86 -0.66 -21.34 -4.64
CA SER A 86 0.71 -20.84 -4.45
C SER A 86 1.06 -19.70 -5.41
N THR A 87 0.54 -19.72 -6.64
CA THR A 87 0.79 -18.68 -7.64
C THR A 87 0.21 -17.33 -7.21
N LEU A 88 -0.97 -17.33 -6.60
CA LEU A 88 -1.59 -16.13 -6.03
C LEU A 88 -0.79 -15.58 -4.86
N VAL A 89 -0.31 -16.45 -3.97
CA VAL A 89 0.49 -16.00 -2.81
C VAL A 89 1.81 -15.39 -3.26
N VAL A 90 2.51 -16.00 -4.22
CA VAL A 90 3.75 -15.45 -4.77
C VAL A 90 3.49 -14.09 -5.42
N LEU A 91 2.40 -13.93 -6.18
CA LEU A 91 2.02 -12.63 -6.74
C LEU A 91 1.83 -11.58 -5.64
N MET A 92 1.10 -11.90 -4.56
CA MET A 92 0.89 -10.98 -3.43
C MET A 92 2.22 -10.59 -2.78
N VAL A 93 3.13 -11.56 -2.55
CA VAL A 93 4.46 -11.29 -2.02
C VAL A 93 5.25 -10.32 -2.91
N ILE A 94 5.29 -10.57 -4.22
CA ILE A 94 6.03 -9.73 -5.17
C ILE A 94 5.46 -8.31 -5.20
N VAL A 95 4.14 -8.17 -5.34
CA VAL A 95 3.49 -6.86 -5.42
C VAL A 95 3.67 -6.07 -4.12
N THR A 96 3.50 -6.71 -2.96
CA THR A 96 3.71 -6.07 -1.66
C THR A 96 5.19 -5.70 -1.46
N ALA A 97 6.13 -6.56 -1.83
CA ALA A 97 7.56 -6.27 -1.72
C ALA A 97 7.97 -5.10 -2.62
N ALA A 98 7.49 -5.07 -3.87
CA ALA A 98 7.71 -3.97 -4.79
C ALA A 98 7.12 -2.65 -4.27
N SER A 99 5.89 -2.68 -3.76
CA SER A 99 5.26 -1.52 -3.12
C SER A 99 6.05 -1.02 -1.91
N GLY A 100 6.51 -1.93 -1.05
CA GLY A 100 7.36 -1.60 0.09
C GLY A 100 8.69 -0.97 -0.32
N LEU A 101 9.31 -1.46 -1.40
CA LEU A 101 10.54 -0.90 -1.95
C LEU A 101 10.34 0.51 -2.51
N ILE A 102 9.27 0.72 -3.29
CA ILE A 102 8.90 2.03 -3.83
C ILE A 102 8.65 3.01 -2.69
N GLY A 103 7.91 2.62 -1.65
CA GLY A 103 7.69 3.47 -0.49
C GLY A 103 8.96 3.77 0.31
N ALA A 104 9.94 2.86 0.31
CA ALA A 104 11.22 3.09 0.96
C ALA A 104 12.14 4.04 0.18
N THR A 105 12.09 4.01 -1.15
CA THR A 105 12.89 4.90 -2.02
C THR A 105 12.24 6.29 -2.16
N PHE A 106 10.92 6.37 -2.31
CA PHE A 106 10.18 7.63 -2.48
C PHE A 106 9.58 8.13 -1.17
N ARG A 107 10.44 8.50 -0.22
CA ARG A 107 10.00 9.14 1.04
C ARG A 107 9.60 10.59 0.79
N ALA A 108 8.58 11.08 1.50
CA ALA A 108 8.13 12.46 1.37
C ALA A 108 9.16 13.45 1.94
N HIS A 109 9.34 14.57 1.25
CA HIS A 109 10.36 15.59 1.54
C HIS A 109 9.86 16.67 2.52
N GLY A 110 9.15 16.30 3.58
CA GLY A 110 8.61 17.23 4.58
C GLY A 110 8.52 16.69 6.01
N GLN A 111 9.15 15.54 6.29
CA GLN A 111 9.01 14.85 7.57
C GLN A 111 9.44 15.72 8.75
N GLY A 112 8.46 16.15 9.56
CA GLY A 112 8.68 16.91 10.80
C GLY A 112 8.54 18.43 10.67
N GLU A 113 8.28 18.95 9.46
CA GLU A 113 7.96 20.36 9.28
C GLU A 113 6.48 20.64 9.65
N PRO A 114 6.17 21.79 10.28
CA PRO A 114 4.79 22.18 10.49
C PRO A 114 4.09 22.45 9.15
N ILE A 115 2.81 22.06 9.06
CA ILE A 115 2.00 22.15 7.83
C ILE A 115 2.02 23.53 7.17
N THR A 116 2.11 24.61 7.95
CA THR A 116 2.16 26.00 7.45
C THR A 116 3.42 26.29 6.64
N THR A 117 4.56 25.70 7.05
CA THR A 117 5.84 25.84 6.34
C THR A 117 5.82 25.06 5.03
N ILE A 118 5.19 23.88 5.02
CA ILE A 118 5.03 23.06 3.82
C ILE A 118 4.13 23.77 2.80
N ASP A 119 2.99 24.33 3.23
CA ASP A 119 2.06 25.03 2.34
C ASP A 119 2.74 26.25 1.70
N THR A 120 3.47 27.04 2.49
CA THR A 120 4.25 28.19 1.98
C THR A 120 5.28 27.77 0.94
N ARG A 121 5.99 26.66 1.17
CA ARG A 121 6.96 26.12 0.22
C ARG A 121 6.30 25.68 -1.09
N LEU A 122 5.22 24.91 -1.00
CA LEU A 122 4.50 24.40 -2.17
C LEU A 122 3.88 25.53 -3.02
N ASP A 123 3.46 26.63 -2.39
CA ASP A 123 2.93 27.81 -3.07
C ASP A 123 4.04 28.62 -3.78
N THR A 124 5.25 28.70 -3.20
CA THR A 124 6.38 29.43 -3.81
C THR A 124 7.10 28.70 -4.94
N THR A 125 6.75 27.42 -5.20
CA THR A 125 7.40 26.61 -6.25
C THR A 125 6.60 26.59 -7.57
N ASN A 126 5.56 27.42 -7.68
CA ASN A 126 4.79 27.72 -8.90
C ASN A 126 5.14 29.11 -9.43
#